data_AF-A0A9D2Q649-F1
#
_entry.id   AF-A0A9D2Q649-F1
#
_cell.length_a   1.000
_cell.length_b   1.000
_cell.length_c   1.000
_cell.angle_alpha   90.00
_cell.angle_beta   90.00
_cell.angle_gamma   90.00
#
_symmetry.space_group_name_H-M   'P 1'
#
loop_
_entity.id
_entity.type
_entity.pdbx_description
1 polymer ?
#
loop_
_entity_poly.entity_id
_entity_poly.type
_entity_poly.pdbx_seq_one_letter_code
_entity_poly.pdbx_strand_id
1 'polypeptide(L)'
;MLLNKMQACLQEKGLQEGYEYIAQKLREYPSCEALAYYAALLLEGALMYQTEERQEEFLFYRKEIERLYEFAAKSKQTEIKDQALASMVEKKIQDHHWEQAEKLLEQMTQPPKSFGANKKQLQAKLYMEKKEYAQAAKLLEEELIGQTLHIDAILLTLMKIALKEECLKDAQEIASIHDEVQQLLGFRIEQPRLAQFSLACEQKDGAACIRLLSEILQSFEQISQVKDKALYRHLQTKQAPEDFVTQLKKMFLRTLTCAPETKFLCEIPEVQAMIEKNS
;
A
#
# COMPACT_ATOMS: atom_id res chain seq x y z
N MET A 1 25.48 -0.29 -16.20
CA MET A 1 26.37 -0.67 -17.33
C MET A 1 26.51 -2.19 -17.51
N LEU A 2 26.71 -2.97 -16.44
CA LEU A 2 26.86 -4.43 -16.54
C LEU A 2 25.55 -5.16 -16.90
N LEU A 3 24.44 -4.84 -16.22
CA LEU A 3 23.13 -5.43 -16.48
C LEU A 3 22.67 -5.22 -17.94
N ASN A 4 22.82 -4.01 -18.47
CA ASN A 4 22.49 -3.71 -19.86
C ASN A 4 23.30 -4.56 -20.86
N LYS A 5 24.57 -4.87 -20.55
CA LYS A 5 25.39 -5.75 -21.39
C LYS A 5 24.93 -7.21 -21.33
N MET A 6 24.51 -7.68 -20.15
CA MET A 6 23.93 -9.02 -20.00
C MET A 6 22.62 -9.15 -20.78
N GLN A 7 21.74 -8.14 -20.66
CA GLN A 7 20.49 -8.07 -21.42
C GLN A 7 20.71 -8.02 -22.93
N ALA A 8 21.63 -7.17 -23.40
CA ALA A 8 21.97 -7.09 -24.82
C ALA A 8 22.51 -8.43 -25.34
N CYS A 9 23.35 -9.13 -24.56
CA CYS A 9 23.86 -10.45 -24.95
C CYS A 9 22.72 -11.48 -25.11
N LEU A 10 21.76 -11.51 -24.18
CA LEU A 10 20.58 -12.39 -24.29
C LEU A 10 19.74 -12.07 -25.53
N GLN A 11 19.56 -10.78 -25.85
CA GLN A 11 18.76 -10.34 -26.99
C GLN A 11 19.43 -10.60 -28.34
N GLU A 12 20.74 -10.34 -28.45
CA GLU A 12 21.48 -10.40 -29.71
C GLU A 12 22.00 -11.82 -30.03
N LYS A 13 22.38 -12.59 -29.01
CA LYS A 13 23.06 -13.87 -29.17
C LYS A 13 22.23 -15.08 -28.75
N GLY A 14 21.09 -14.86 -28.11
CA GLY A 14 20.20 -15.92 -27.64
C GLY A 14 20.52 -16.41 -26.23
N LEU A 15 19.72 -17.38 -25.77
CA LEU A 15 19.68 -17.83 -24.38
C LEU A 15 20.99 -18.50 -23.93
N GLN A 16 21.57 -19.36 -24.76
CA GLN A 16 22.75 -20.15 -24.39
C GLN A 16 23.98 -19.24 -24.19
N GLU A 17 24.33 -18.45 -25.19
CA GLU A 17 25.45 -17.52 -25.17
C GLU A 17 25.22 -16.39 -24.15
N GLY A 18 23.97 -15.92 -24.03
CA GLY A 18 23.57 -14.98 -23.00
C GLY A 18 23.80 -15.54 -21.60
N TYR A 19 23.40 -16.78 -21.34
CA TYR A 19 23.64 -17.46 -20.08
C TYR A 19 25.14 -17.65 -19.78
N GLU A 20 25.94 -18.08 -20.76
CA GLU A 20 27.39 -18.25 -20.55
C GLU A 20 28.06 -16.93 -20.15
N TYR A 21 27.65 -15.82 -20.79
CA TYR A 21 28.11 -14.49 -20.42
C TYR A 21 27.68 -14.12 -18.99
N ILE A 22 26.42 -14.35 -18.63
CA ILE A 22 25.91 -14.12 -17.27
C ILE A 22 26.67 -14.96 -16.24
N ALA A 23 26.89 -16.24 -16.50
CA ALA A 23 27.64 -17.15 -15.65
C ALA A 23 29.10 -16.71 -15.47
N GLN A 24 29.74 -16.19 -16.52
CA GLN A 24 31.06 -15.56 -16.41
C GLN A 24 31.02 -14.37 -15.44
N LYS A 25 30.03 -13.48 -15.56
CA LYS A 25 29.91 -12.31 -14.67
C LYS A 25 29.61 -12.68 -13.23
N LEU A 26 28.82 -13.72 -13.00
CA LEU A 26 28.60 -14.24 -11.65
C LEU A 26 29.88 -14.84 -11.04
N ARG A 27 30.77 -15.45 -11.84
CA ARG A 27 32.09 -15.90 -11.38
C ARG A 27 33.06 -14.74 -11.09
N GLU A 28 32.97 -13.65 -11.83
CA GLU A 28 33.75 -12.43 -11.57
C GLU A 28 33.30 -11.72 -10.27
N TYR A 29 32.01 -11.83 -9.91
CA TYR A 29 31.42 -11.20 -8.71
C TYR A 29 30.62 -12.20 -7.84
N PRO A 30 31.29 -13.23 -7.25
CA PRO A 30 30.61 -14.37 -6.62
C PRO A 30 29.89 -14.04 -5.32
N SER A 31 30.21 -12.91 -4.68
CA SER A 31 29.59 -12.45 -3.43
C SER A 31 28.51 -11.39 -3.64
N CYS A 32 28.16 -11.05 -4.88
CA CYS A 32 27.21 -9.98 -5.17
C CYS A 32 25.78 -10.51 -5.30
N GLU A 33 25.00 -10.47 -4.22
CA GLU A 33 23.62 -10.98 -4.20
C GLU A 33 22.69 -10.18 -5.13
N ALA A 34 22.92 -8.87 -5.26
CA ALA A 34 22.16 -8.03 -6.18
C ALA A 34 22.38 -8.46 -7.65
N LEU A 35 23.62 -8.76 -8.04
CA LEU A 35 23.91 -9.26 -9.39
C LEU A 35 23.24 -10.61 -9.62
N ALA A 36 23.26 -11.51 -8.64
CA ALA A 36 22.58 -12.79 -8.73
C ALA A 36 21.07 -12.63 -8.93
N TYR A 37 20.43 -11.73 -8.17
CA TYR A 37 19.01 -11.41 -8.34
C TYR A 37 18.69 -10.91 -9.76
N TYR A 38 19.40 -9.90 -10.25
CA TYR A 38 19.13 -9.35 -11.58
C TYR A 38 19.50 -10.33 -12.70
N ALA A 39 20.52 -11.17 -12.52
CA ALA A 39 20.84 -12.26 -13.43
C ALA A 39 19.70 -13.27 -13.53
N ALA A 40 19.12 -13.68 -12.39
CA ALA A 40 17.96 -14.57 -12.33
C ALA A 40 16.78 -13.97 -13.09
N LEU A 41 16.47 -12.69 -12.84
CA LEU A 41 15.37 -11.97 -13.50
C LEU A 41 15.53 -11.90 -15.02
N LEU A 42 16.75 -11.62 -15.51
CA LEU A 42 17.04 -11.57 -16.94
C LEU A 42 16.89 -12.94 -17.62
N LEU A 43 17.39 -13.99 -16.97
CA LEU A 43 17.28 -15.36 -17.46
C LEU A 43 15.83 -15.85 -17.45
N GLU A 44 15.08 -15.54 -16.40
CA GLU A 44 13.64 -15.85 -16.31
C GLU A 44 12.85 -15.16 -17.42
N GLY A 45 13.09 -13.87 -17.64
CA GLY A 45 12.49 -13.13 -18.76
C GLY A 45 12.83 -13.71 -20.13
N ALA A 46 14.06 -14.18 -20.32
CA ALA A 46 14.47 -14.83 -21.58
C ALA A 46 13.79 -16.20 -21.80
N LEU A 47 13.45 -16.92 -20.71
CA LEU A 47 12.74 -18.20 -20.76
C LEU A 47 11.24 -18.05 -21.06
N MET A 48 10.61 -16.91 -20.73
CA MET A 48 9.17 -16.70 -20.96
C MET A 48 8.76 -16.78 -22.44
N TYR A 49 9.68 -16.50 -23.36
CA TYR A 49 9.41 -16.50 -24.81
C TYR A 49 9.70 -17.86 -25.48
N GLN A 50 10.07 -18.87 -24.71
CA GLN A 50 10.43 -20.18 -25.26
C GLN A 50 9.23 -21.13 -25.30
N THR A 51 9.19 -22.03 -26.28
CA THR A 51 8.09 -22.98 -26.47
C THR A 51 8.13 -24.14 -25.48
N GLU A 52 6.96 -24.67 -25.11
CA GLU A 52 6.82 -25.77 -24.14
C GLU A 52 7.44 -27.10 -24.62
N GLU A 53 7.65 -27.27 -25.93
CA GLU A 53 8.22 -28.48 -26.54
C GLU A 53 9.67 -28.75 -26.10
N ARG A 54 10.39 -27.76 -25.56
CA ARG A 54 11.79 -27.86 -25.12
C ARG A 54 11.95 -27.83 -23.59
N GLN A 55 10.93 -28.25 -22.84
CA GLN A 55 10.95 -28.18 -21.37
C GLN A 55 12.16 -28.88 -20.71
N GLU A 56 12.62 -30.01 -21.24
CA GLU A 56 13.79 -30.73 -20.70
C GLU A 56 15.10 -29.94 -20.87
N GLU A 57 15.27 -29.25 -22.01
CA GLU A 57 16.42 -28.40 -22.30
C GLU A 57 16.50 -27.22 -21.32
N PHE A 58 15.34 -26.66 -20.97
CA PHE A 58 15.27 -25.49 -20.08
C PHE A 58 15.25 -25.81 -18.59
N LEU A 59 15.17 -27.10 -18.21
CA LEU A 59 15.21 -27.51 -16.80
C LEU A 59 16.51 -27.09 -16.13
N PHE A 60 17.63 -27.10 -16.85
CA PHE A 60 18.92 -26.63 -16.37
C PHE A 60 18.86 -25.14 -15.99
N TYR A 61 18.37 -24.27 -16.88
CA TYR A 61 18.28 -22.84 -16.62
C TYR A 61 17.31 -22.53 -15.47
N ARG A 62 16.18 -23.24 -15.39
CA ARG A 62 15.22 -23.08 -14.29
C ARG A 62 15.85 -23.38 -12.93
N LYS A 63 16.60 -24.48 -12.81
CA LYS A 63 17.32 -24.82 -11.57
C LYS A 63 18.36 -23.76 -11.22
N GLU A 64 19.03 -23.21 -12.22
CA GLU A 64 20.04 -22.18 -11.95
C GLU A 64 19.42 -20.83 -11.56
N ILE A 65 18.29 -20.46 -12.14
CA ILE A 65 17.50 -19.30 -11.71
C ILE A 65 17.05 -19.46 -10.25
N GLU A 66 16.53 -20.63 -9.88
CA GLU A 66 16.16 -20.92 -8.48
C GLU A 66 17.37 -20.77 -7.54
N ARG A 67 18.54 -21.33 -7.91
CA ARG A 67 19.77 -21.20 -7.13
C ARG A 67 20.21 -19.75 -6.94
N LEU A 68 20.05 -18.92 -7.98
CA LEU A 68 20.39 -17.50 -7.93
C LEU A 68 19.44 -16.72 -7.01
N TYR A 69 18.13 -17.01 -7.06
CA TYR A 69 17.17 -16.41 -6.13
C TYR A 69 17.41 -16.85 -4.68
N GLU A 70 17.69 -18.14 -4.42
CA GLU A 70 18.04 -18.62 -3.09
C GLU A 70 19.29 -17.96 -2.52
N PHE A 71 20.27 -17.68 -3.38
CA PHE A 71 21.46 -16.93 -2.98
C PHE A 71 21.12 -15.46 -2.68
N ALA A 72 20.32 -14.82 -3.53
CA ALA A 72 19.88 -13.44 -3.34
C ALA A 72 19.01 -13.25 -2.09
N ALA A 73 18.18 -14.25 -1.75
CA ALA A 73 17.35 -14.28 -0.54
C ALA A 73 18.18 -14.35 0.77
N LYS A 74 19.50 -14.50 0.70
CA LYS A 74 20.41 -14.41 1.86
C LYS A 74 21.07 -13.05 2.00
N SER A 75 20.75 -12.10 1.11
CA SER A 75 21.35 -10.76 1.12
C SER A 75 21.09 -10.03 2.44
N LYS A 76 22.09 -9.28 2.91
CA LYS A 76 21.93 -8.32 3.99
C LYS A 76 21.12 -7.10 3.57
N GLN A 77 21.00 -6.85 2.27
CA GLN A 77 20.17 -5.78 1.72
C GLN A 77 18.72 -6.26 1.70
N THR A 78 17.89 -5.66 2.56
CA THR A 78 16.48 -6.05 2.72
C THR A 78 15.71 -6.03 1.39
N GLU A 79 15.98 -5.06 0.53
CA GLU A 79 15.33 -4.95 -0.78
C GLU A 79 15.65 -6.14 -1.70
N ILE A 80 16.92 -6.49 -1.87
CA ILE A 80 17.34 -7.64 -2.70
C ILE A 80 16.79 -8.94 -2.12
N LYS A 81 16.86 -9.09 -0.79
CA LYS A 81 16.30 -10.26 -0.10
C LYS A 81 14.81 -10.41 -0.39
N ASP A 82 14.02 -9.37 -0.12
CA ASP A 82 12.56 -9.43 -0.22
C ASP A 82 12.11 -9.57 -1.69
N GLN A 83 12.82 -8.95 -2.64
CA GLN A 83 12.57 -9.15 -4.08
C GLN A 83 12.85 -10.58 -4.54
N ALA A 84 13.96 -11.19 -4.11
CA ALA A 84 14.26 -12.58 -4.43
C ALA A 84 13.23 -13.54 -3.82
N LEU A 85 12.84 -13.32 -2.56
CA LEU A 85 11.76 -14.08 -1.92
C LEU A 85 10.44 -13.93 -2.67
N ALA A 86 10.10 -12.74 -3.13
CA ALA A 86 8.89 -12.49 -3.91
C ALA A 86 8.86 -13.30 -5.22
N SER A 87 9.94 -13.27 -6.01
CA SER A 87 10.07 -14.08 -7.23
C SER A 87 9.89 -15.57 -6.95
N MET A 88 10.52 -16.08 -5.86
CA MET A 88 10.36 -17.47 -5.45
C MET A 88 8.92 -17.79 -5.03
N VAL A 89 8.25 -16.90 -4.28
CA VAL A 89 6.84 -17.06 -3.89
C VAL A 89 5.94 -17.16 -5.11
N GLU A 90 6.09 -16.23 -6.08
CA GLU A 90 5.29 -16.26 -7.30
C GLU A 90 5.46 -17.56 -8.07
N LYS A 91 6.70 -18.06 -8.17
CA LYS A 91 6.99 -19.33 -8.82
C LYS A 91 6.32 -20.51 -8.10
N LYS A 92 6.42 -20.56 -6.76
CA LYS A 92 5.76 -21.63 -5.97
C LYS A 92 4.25 -21.55 -6.03
N ILE A 93 3.67 -20.35 -6.12
CA ILE A 93 2.23 -20.16 -6.37
C ILE A 93 1.84 -20.74 -7.73
N GLN A 94 2.57 -20.41 -8.80
CA GLN A 94 2.33 -20.91 -10.16
C GLN A 94 2.45 -22.43 -10.26
N ASP A 95 3.42 -23.01 -9.56
CA ASP A 95 3.63 -24.47 -9.56
C ASP A 95 2.74 -25.21 -8.55
N HIS A 96 1.75 -24.53 -7.94
CA HIS A 96 0.84 -25.04 -6.91
C HIS A 96 1.52 -25.59 -5.63
N HIS A 97 2.75 -25.19 -5.37
CA HIS A 97 3.51 -25.52 -4.15
C HIS A 97 3.16 -24.54 -3.01
N TRP A 98 1.90 -24.51 -2.61
CA TRP A 98 1.35 -23.49 -1.71
C TRP A 98 2.01 -23.41 -0.33
N GLU A 99 2.29 -24.54 0.31
CA GLU A 99 2.94 -24.55 1.63
C GLU A 99 4.35 -23.94 1.58
N GLN A 100 5.07 -24.15 0.48
CA GLN A 100 6.40 -23.56 0.29
C GLN A 100 6.29 -22.04 0.06
N ALA A 101 5.28 -21.60 -0.69
CA ALA A 101 4.99 -20.18 -0.87
C ALA A 101 4.70 -19.48 0.47
N GLU A 102 3.93 -20.10 1.37
CA GLU A 102 3.65 -19.57 2.71
C GLU A 102 4.92 -19.41 3.56
N LYS A 103 5.77 -20.43 3.59
CA LYS A 103 7.04 -20.38 4.32
C LYS A 103 7.99 -19.31 3.80
N LEU A 104 7.97 -19.03 2.50
CA LEU A 104 8.76 -17.95 1.90
C LEU A 104 8.18 -16.58 2.23
N LEU A 105 6.84 -16.43 2.19
CA LEU A 105 6.15 -15.20 2.60
C LEU A 105 6.47 -14.83 4.05
N GLU A 106 6.54 -15.80 4.97
CA GLU A 106 6.90 -15.57 6.37
C GLU A 106 8.28 -14.93 6.55
N GLN A 107 9.23 -15.22 5.66
CA GLN A 107 10.60 -14.69 5.70
C GLN A 107 10.73 -13.24 5.17
N MET A 108 9.72 -12.77 4.42
CA MET A 108 9.69 -11.42 3.89
C MET A 108 9.46 -10.39 5.00
N THR A 109 10.21 -9.30 4.93
CA THR A 109 10.13 -8.19 5.88
C THR A 109 8.85 -7.37 5.69
N GLN A 110 8.34 -6.74 6.75
CA GLN A 110 7.20 -5.80 6.70
C GLN A 110 7.49 -4.53 7.54
N PRO A 111 7.09 -3.33 7.06
CA PRO A 111 6.59 -3.02 5.70
C PRO A 111 7.75 -3.01 4.67
N PRO A 112 7.47 -3.18 3.35
CA PRO A 112 8.51 -3.05 2.33
C PRO A 112 9.04 -1.61 2.34
N LYS A 113 10.37 -1.47 2.25
CA LYS A 113 11.03 -0.14 2.20
C LYS A 113 11.01 0.51 0.81
N SER A 114 10.62 -0.23 -0.23
CA SER A 114 10.45 0.28 -1.60
C SER A 114 9.12 -0.18 -2.20
N PHE A 115 8.72 0.42 -3.31
CA PHE A 115 7.56 0.07 -4.15
C PHE A 115 7.63 -1.36 -4.77
N GLY A 116 8.42 -2.28 -4.20
CA GLY A 116 8.53 -3.67 -4.62
C GLY A 116 7.34 -4.54 -4.22
N ALA A 117 7.43 -5.83 -4.58
CA ALA A 117 6.40 -6.85 -4.36
C ALA A 117 5.84 -6.81 -2.94
N ASN A 118 4.58 -6.37 -2.83
CA ASN A 118 3.90 -6.24 -1.54
C ASN A 118 3.55 -7.65 -1.04
N LYS A 119 4.07 -8.05 0.12
CA LYS A 119 3.76 -9.33 0.79
C LYS A 119 2.26 -9.60 0.85
N LYS A 120 1.43 -8.58 1.11
CA LYS A 120 -0.03 -8.74 1.13
C LYS A 120 -0.62 -9.03 -0.25
N GLN A 121 -0.07 -8.45 -1.32
CA GLN A 121 -0.49 -8.79 -2.69
C GLN A 121 -0.14 -10.23 -3.05
N LEU A 122 1.06 -10.69 -2.69
CA LEU A 122 1.47 -12.08 -2.91
C LEU A 122 0.64 -13.06 -2.08
N GLN A 123 0.34 -12.72 -0.82
CA GLN A 123 -0.54 -13.50 0.03
C GLN A 123 -1.97 -13.56 -0.53
N ALA A 124 -2.49 -12.45 -1.06
CA ALA A 124 -3.79 -12.44 -1.72
C ALA A 124 -3.79 -13.31 -3.00
N LYS A 125 -2.72 -13.26 -3.80
CA LYS A 125 -2.55 -14.14 -4.98
C LYS A 125 -2.54 -15.61 -4.58
N LEU A 126 -1.85 -15.96 -3.49
CA LEU A 126 -1.86 -17.32 -2.96
C LEU A 126 -3.28 -17.76 -2.55
N TYR A 127 -4.02 -16.92 -1.83
CA TYR A 127 -5.42 -17.20 -1.49
C TYR A 127 -6.29 -17.37 -2.74
N MET A 128 -6.08 -16.58 -3.78
CA MET A 128 -6.81 -16.72 -5.05
C MET A 128 -6.54 -18.08 -5.73
N GLU A 129 -5.29 -18.54 -5.76
CA GLU A 129 -4.95 -19.87 -6.30
C GLU A 129 -5.56 -21.01 -5.46
N LYS A 130 -5.63 -20.84 -4.13
CA LYS A 130 -6.35 -21.76 -3.23
C LYS A 130 -7.88 -21.65 -3.33
N LYS A 131 -8.41 -20.74 -4.15
CA LYS A 131 -9.85 -20.40 -4.27
C LYS A 131 -10.46 -19.85 -2.97
N GLU A 132 -9.65 -19.32 -2.08
CA GLU A 132 -10.01 -18.65 -0.83
C GLU A 132 -10.31 -17.17 -1.06
N TYR A 133 -11.27 -16.89 -1.96
CA TYR A 133 -11.51 -15.53 -2.47
C TYR A 133 -11.94 -14.54 -1.39
N ALA A 134 -12.69 -14.98 -0.38
CA ALA A 134 -13.14 -14.11 0.69
C ALA A 134 -11.96 -13.61 1.54
N GLN A 135 -10.99 -14.48 1.84
CA GLN A 135 -9.76 -14.13 2.55
C GLN A 135 -8.88 -13.20 1.70
N ALA A 136 -8.72 -13.50 0.40
CA ALA A 136 -7.97 -12.66 -0.53
C ALA A 136 -8.55 -11.24 -0.61
N ALA A 137 -9.85 -11.15 -0.83
CA ALA A 137 -10.54 -9.87 -0.94
C ALA A 137 -10.46 -9.09 0.37
N LYS A 138 -10.77 -9.72 1.51
CA LYS A 138 -10.67 -9.07 2.82
C LYS A 138 -9.28 -8.47 3.08
N LEU A 139 -8.22 -9.22 2.78
CA LEU A 139 -6.84 -8.75 2.96
C LEU A 139 -6.53 -7.51 2.11
N LEU A 140 -6.96 -7.50 0.84
CA LEU A 140 -6.75 -6.39 -0.07
C LEU A 140 -7.64 -5.18 0.24
N GLU A 141 -8.86 -5.42 0.71
CA GLU A 141 -9.77 -4.38 1.18
C GLU A 141 -9.16 -3.66 2.41
N GLU A 142 -8.64 -4.41 3.41
CA GLU A 142 -7.94 -3.83 4.56
C GLU A 142 -6.68 -3.06 4.16
N GLU A 143 -5.90 -3.58 3.20
CA GLU A 143 -4.72 -2.89 2.69
C GLU A 143 -5.09 -1.59 1.99
N LEU A 144 -6.13 -1.60 1.15
CA LEU A 144 -6.61 -0.39 0.47
C LEU A 144 -7.04 0.68 1.48
N ILE A 145 -7.69 0.28 2.57
CA ILE A 145 -8.04 1.21 3.66
C ILE A 145 -6.78 1.81 4.27
N GLY A 146 -5.80 0.98 4.63
CA GLY A 146 -4.54 1.45 5.20
C GLY A 146 -3.79 2.43 4.29
N GLN A 147 -3.72 2.14 2.99
CA GLN A 147 -3.09 3.03 2.01
C GLN A 147 -3.84 4.36 1.85
N THR A 148 -5.17 4.32 1.90
CA THR A 148 -6.00 5.53 1.85
C THR A 148 -5.71 6.44 3.03
N LEU A 149 -5.68 5.88 4.25
CA LEU A 149 -5.34 6.63 5.46
C LEU A 149 -3.91 7.23 5.39
N HIS A 150 -2.98 6.54 4.73
CA HIS A 150 -1.64 7.07 4.52
C HIS A 150 -1.65 8.27 3.55
N ILE A 151 -2.37 8.16 2.43
CA ILE A 151 -2.57 9.25 1.47
C ILE A 151 -3.18 10.47 2.16
N ASP A 152 -4.20 10.26 3.00
CA ASP A 152 -4.84 11.34 3.77
C ASP A 152 -3.83 12.08 4.65
N ALA A 153 -3.01 11.34 5.39
CA ALA A 153 -1.98 11.93 6.24
C ALA A 153 -0.97 12.78 5.44
N ILE A 154 -0.58 12.32 4.25
CA ILE A 154 0.32 13.06 3.35
C ILE A 154 -0.37 14.34 2.85
N LEU A 155 -1.59 14.24 2.32
CA LEU A 155 -2.33 15.38 1.77
C LEU A 155 -2.58 16.45 2.84
N LEU A 156 -3.00 16.05 4.05
CA LEU A 156 -3.17 16.97 5.17
C LEU A 156 -1.87 17.65 5.57
N THR A 157 -0.74 16.93 5.53
CA THR A 157 0.58 17.51 5.83
C THR A 157 1.00 18.51 4.74
N LEU A 158 0.82 18.19 3.47
CA LEU A 158 1.12 19.09 2.35
C LEU A 158 0.25 20.36 2.39
N MET A 159 -1.04 20.22 2.70
CA MET A 159 -1.94 21.36 2.92
C MET A 159 -1.42 22.27 4.04
N LYS A 160 -1.00 21.69 5.18
CA LYS A 160 -0.42 22.47 6.29
C LYS A 160 0.88 23.16 5.89
N ILE A 161 1.73 22.51 5.10
CA ILE A 161 2.95 23.14 4.57
C ILE A 161 2.59 24.34 3.70
N ALA A 162 1.65 24.19 2.75
CA ALA A 162 1.19 25.30 1.90
C ALA A 162 0.66 26.49 2.70
N LEU A 163 -0.03 26.22 3.82
CA LEU A 163 -0.47 27.28 4.75
C LEU A 163 0.71 27.99 5.45
N LYS A 164 1.75 27.26 5.85
CA LYS A 164 2.97 27.85 6.44
C LYS A 164 3.79 28.64 5.43
N GLU A 165 3.69 28.27 4.14
CA GLU A 165 4.29 29.00 3.02
C GLU A 165 3.41 30.16 2.53
N GLU A 166 2.29 30.43 3.21
CA GLU A 166 1.33 31.48 2.87
C GLU A 166 0.69 31.33 1.47
N CYS A 167 0.76 30.13 0.87
CA CYS A 167 0.14 29.81 -0.42
C CYS A 167 -1.28 29.26 -0.22
N LEU A 168 -2.23 30.17 0.03
CA LEU A 168 -3.61 29.76 0.33
C LEU A 168 -4.27 29.01 -0.83
N LYS A 169 -3.96 29.37 -2.08
CA LYS A 169 -4.51 28.72 -3.26
C LYS A 169 -4.15 27.22 -3.29
N ASP A 170 -2.89 26.89 -3.02
CA ASP A 170 -2.41 25.51 -3.02
C ASP A 170 -3.03 24.73 -1.84
N ALA A 171 -3.14 25.35 -0.66
CA ALA A 171 -3.82 24.73 0.47
C ALA A 171 -5.30 24.38 0.16
N GLN A 172 -6.02 25.29 -0.52
CA GLN A 172 -7.39 25.05 -0.96
C GLN A 172 -7.48 23.93 -2.00
N GLU A 173 -6.57 23.91 -2.97
CA GLU A 173 -6.51 22.87 -4.00
C GLU A 173 -6.25 21.49 -3.39
N ILE A 174 -5.27 21.38 -2.48
CA ILE A 174 -4.96 20.12 -1.78
C ILE A 174 -6.14 19.66 -0.93
N ALA A 175 -6.85 20.57 -0.25
CA ALA A 175 -8.05 20.24 0.51
C ALA A 175 -9.19 19.73 -0.39
N SER A 176 -9.32 20.25 -1.61
CA SER A 176 -10.29 19.74 -2.60
C SER A 176 -9.90 18.35 -3.09
N ILE A 177 -8.64 18.12 -3.43
CA ILE A 177 -8.12 16.82 -3.87
C ILE A 177 -8.36 15.76 -2.80
N HIS A 178 -8.10 16.09 -1.53
CA HIS A 178 -8.40 15.21 -0.40
C HIS A 178 -9.88 14.78 -0.40
N ASP A 179 -10.82 15.72 -0.50
CA ASP A 179 -12.26 15.43 -0.49
C ASP A 179 -12.74 14.62 -1.70
N GLU A 180 -12.08 14.78 -2.85
CA GLU A 180 -12.34 14.00 -4.08
C GLU A 180 -11.84 12.56 -3.95
N VAL A 181 -10.63 12.34 -3.43
CA VAL A 181 -10.08 10.99 -3.20
C VAL A 181 -10.97 10.21 -2.22
N GLN A 182 -11.40 10.85 -1.14
CA GLN A 182 -12.32 10.27 -0.16
C GLN A 182 -13.68 9.89 -0.77
N GLN A 183 -14.17 10.69 -1.73
CA GLN A 183 -15.39 10.37 -2.47
C GLN A 183 -15.20 9.14 -3.36
N LEU A 184 -14.12 9.11 -4.15
CA LEU A 184 -13.83 8.06 -5.13
C LEU A 184 -13.65 6.70 -4.46
N LEU A 185 -12.88 6.65 -3.38
CA LEU A 185 -12.63 5.42 -2.62
C LEU A 185 -13.81 5.04 -1.73
N GLY A 186 -14.86 5.86 -1.69
CA GLY A 186 -16.09 5.53 -0.99
C GLY A 186 -16.05 5.76 0.53
N PHE A 187 -15.00 6.40 1.03
CA PHE A 187 -14.84 6.81 2.42
C PHE A 187 -15.63 8.05 2.83
N ARG A 188 -16.26 8.77 1.90
CA ARG A 188 -17.07 9.96 2.19
C ARG A 188 -18.14 9.76 3.28
N ILE A 189 -18.54 8.52 3.55
CA ILE A 189 -19.51 8.18 4.61
C ILE A 189 -18.83 8.09 6.00
N GLU A 190 -17.51 7.87 6.05
CA GLU A 190 -16.76 7.59 7.28
C GLU A 190 -15.75 8.68 7.66
N GLN A 191 -15.18 9.39 6.69
CA GLN A 191 -14.21 10.46 6.93
C GLN A 191 -14.89 11.84 6.78
N PRO A 192 -14.99 12.61 7.88
CA PRO A 192 -15.56 13.94 7.85
C PRO A 192 -14.76 14.90 6.95
N ARG A 193 -15.31 16.09 6.60
CA ARG A 193 -14.61 17.17 5.86
C ARG A 193 -13.44 17.79 6.65
N LEU A 194 -12.51 16.96 7.12
CA LEU A 194 -11.45 17.27 8.05
C LEU A 194 -10.41 18.22 7.44
N ALA A 195 -10.07 18.04 6.17
CA ALA A 195 -9.16 18.94 5.47
C ALA A 195 -9.73 20.36 5.39
N GLN A 196 -10.98 20.49 4.93
CA GLN A 196 -11.68 21.78 4.86
C GLN A 196 -11.87 22.40 6.25
N PHE A 197 -12.19 21.59 7.26
CA PHE A 197 -12.33 22.08 8.62
C PHE A 197 -11.00 22.57 9.18
N SER A 198 -9.91 21.83 8.97
CA SER A 198 -8.56 22.24 9.38
C SER A 198 -8.14 23.52 8.66
N LEU A 199 -8.46 23.67 7.37
CA LEU A 199 -8.21 24.88 6.60
C LEU A 199 -8.97 26.07 7.19
N ALA A 200 -10.26 25.91 7.48
CA ALA A 200 -11.08 26.95 8.10
C ALA A 200 -10.57 27.35 9.50
N CYS A 201 -10.05 26.39 10.27
CA CYS A 201 -9.43 26.65 11.58
C CYS A 201 -8.19 27.52 11.46
N GLU A 202 -7.29 27.18 10.53
CA GLU A 202 -6.07 27.96 10.27
C GLU A 202 -6.38 29.37 9.76
N GLN A 203 -7.45 29.52 8.97
CA GLN A 203 -7.95 30.83 8.52
C GLN A 203 -8.73 31.60 9.59
N LYS A 204 -9.03 30.98 10.74
CA LYS A 204 -9.91 31.52 11.79
C LYS A 204 -11.30 31.90 11.29
N ASP A 205 -11.81 31.21 10.27
CA ASP A 205 -13.18 31.38 9.78
C ASP A 205 -14.15 30.60 10.69
N GLY A 206 -14.62 31.27 11.74
CA GLY A 206 -15.54 30.66 12.71
C GLY A 206 -16.85 30.15 12.10
N ALA A 207 -17.39 30.85 11.10
CA ALA A 207 -18.64 30.45 10.45
C ALA A 207 -18.45 29.18 9.62
N ALA A 208 -17.37 29.09 8.85
CA ALA A 208 -17.01 27.87 8.12
C ALA A 208 -16.70 26.72 9.07
N CYS A 209 -15.98 26.97 10.18
CA CYS A 209 -15.68 25.96 11.18
C CYS A 209 -16.94 25.36 11.81
N ILE A 210 -17.90 26.19 12.22
CA ILE A 210 -19.18 25.72 12.81
C ILE A 210 -19.94 24.84 11.81
N ARG A 211 -20.07 25.32 10.56
CA ARG A 211 -20.78 24.58 9.52
C ARG A 211 -20.13 23.23 9.26
N LEU A 212 -18.81 23.22 9.05
CA LEU A 212 -18.05 22.01 8.77
C LEU A 212 -18.08 21.05 9.97
N LEU A 213 -17.91 21.54 11.20
CA LEU A 213 -18.01 20.72 12.42
C LEU A 213 -19.37 20.02 12.54
N SER A 214 -20.47 20.72 12.23
CA SER A 214 -21.80 20.14 12.23
C SER A 214 -21.93 19.02 11.19
N GLU A 215 -21.44 19.25 9.96
CA GLU A 215 -21.45 18.25 8.89
C GLU A 215 -20.61 17.01 9.28
N ILE A 216 -19.47 17.24 9.95
CA ILE A 216 -18.58 16.18 10.46
C ILE A 216 -19.28 15.33 11.53
N LEU A 217 -19.92 15.96 12.51
CA LEU A 217 -20.63 15.23 13.57
C LEU A 217 -21.83 14.45 13.02
N GLN A 218 -22.47 14.95 11.96
CA GLN A 218 -23.56 14.26 11.29
C GLN A 218 -23.08 13.05 10.48
N SER A 219 -21.90 13.14 9.83
CA SER A 219 -21.37 12.03 9.03
C SER A 219 -21.06 10.80 9.89
N PHE A 220 -20.71 10.98 11.17
CA PHE A 220 -20.48 9.85 12.07
C PHE A 220 -21.72 8.96 12.27
N GLU A 221 -22.94 9.51 12.18
CA GLU A 221 -24.18 8.71 12.24
C GLU A 221 -24.37 7.81 11.02
N GLN A 222 -23.67 8.14 9.93
CA GLN A 222 -23.77 7.42 8.65
C GLN A 222 -22.68 6.33 8.52
N ILE A 223 -21.71 6.24 9.44
CA ILE A 223 -20.62 5.24 9.41
C ILE A 223 -21.16 3.81 9.20
N SER A 224 -22.35 3.50 9.69
CA SER A 224 -22.98 2.17 9.54
C SER A 224 -23.43 1.82 8.11
N GLN A 225 -23.42 2.77 7.16
CA GLN A 225 -23.89 2.61 5.77
C GLN A 225 -22.81 2.18 4.77
N VAL A 226 -21.57 1.91 5.23
CA VAL A 226 -20.50 1.32 4.38
C VAL A 226 -20.81 -0.10 3.90
N LYS A 227 -21.92 -0.66 4.38
CA LYS A 227 -22.49 -1.95 4.01
C LYS A 227 -22.85 -2.11 2.53
N ASP A 228 -22.92 -1.04 1.74
CA ASP A 228 -23.45 -1.12 0.36
C ASP A 228 -22.44 -0.88 -0.77
N LYS A 229 -21.13 -0.79 -0.48
CA LYS A 229 -20.11 -0.57 -1.52
C LYS A 229 -19.41 -1.86 -1.93
N ALA A 230 -19.41 -2.13 -3.24
CA ALA A 230 -18.72 -3.27 -3.84
C ALA A 230 -17.24 -3.36 -3.48
N LEU A 231 -16.60 -2.20 -3.20
CA LEU A 231 -15.18 -2.08 -2.90
C LEU A 231 -14.77 -2.64 -1.53
N TYR A 232 -15.68 -2.73 -0.56
CA TYR A 232 -15.38 -3.19 0.82
C TYR A 232 -16.30 -4.31 1.29
N ARG A 233 -16.79 -5.13 0.34
CA ARG A 233 -17.84 -6.12 0.58
C ARG A 233 -17.45 -7.15 1.64
N HIS A 234 -16.18 -7.51 1.74
CA HIS A 234 -15.71 -8.61 2.60
C HIS A 234 -15.37 -8.14 4.03
N LEU A 235 -15.29 -6.83 4.26
CA LEU A 235 -15.12 -6.23 5.59
C LEU A 235 -16.41 -6.05 6.39
N GLN A 236 -17.57 -6.22 5.74
CA GLN A 236 -18.89 -5.96 6.29
C GLN A 236 -19.35 -6.96 7.38
N THR A 237 -18.47 -7.86 7.83
CA THR A 237 -18.82 -9.03 8.65
C THR A 237 -18.81 -8.81 10.16
N LYS A 238 -18.32 -7.66 10.67
CA LYS A 238 -18.36 -7.34 12.10
C LYS A 238 -19.35 -6.20 12.38
N GLN A 239 -20.35 -6.47 13.20
CA GLN A 239 -21.20 -5.43 13.77
C GLN A 239 -20.34 -4.52 14.66
N ALA A 240 -20.35 -3.22 14.39
CA ALA A 240 -19.74 -2.25 15.30
C ALA A 240 -20.46 -2.33 16.66
N PRO A 241 -19.74 -2.16 17.79
CA PRO A 241 -20.36 -1.99 19.10
C PRO A 241 -21.44 -0.89 19.06
N GLU A 242 -22.53 -1.06 19.81
CA GLU A 242 -23.66 -0.12 19.84
C GLU A 242 -23.24 1.33 20.17
N ASP A 243 -22.13 1.52 20.88
CA ASP A 243 -21.61 2.81 21.31
C ASP A 243 -20.45 3.36 20.46
N PHE A 244 -20.07 2.68 19.37
CA PHE A 244 -18.90 3.03 18.56
C PHE A 244 -18.96 4.45 18.00
N VAL A 245 -20.11 4.84 17.42
CA VAL A 245 -20.33 6.19 16.86
C VAL A 245 -20.23 7.26 17.96
N THR A 246 -20.79 6.97 19.13
CA THR A 246 -20.73 7.85 20.30
C THR A 246 -19.28 8.02 20.79
N GLN A 247 -18.51 6.94 20.87
CA GLN A 247 -17.10 7.00 21.27
C GLN A 247 -16.25 7.80 20.27
N LEU A 248 -16.47 7.62 18.95
CA LEU A 248 -15.78 8.36 17.90
C LEU A 248 -16.06 9.87 17.98
N LYS A 249 -17.32 10.26 18.15
CA LYS A 249 -17.72 11.66 18.38
C LYS A 249 -16.99 12.28 19.57
N LYS A 250 -16.98 11.57 20.71
CA LYS A 250 -16.30 12.02 21.93
C LYS A 250 -14.79 12.17 21.72
N MET A 251 -14.16 11.23 21.03
CA MET A 251 -12.72 11.28 20.73
C MET A 251 -12.39 12.48 19.83
N PHE A 252 -13.17 12.69 18.77
CA PHE A 252 -12.99 13.82 17.86
C PHE A 252 -13.18 15.18 18.57
N LEU A 253 -14.23 15.32 19.37
CA LEU A 253 -14.47 16.56 20.12
C LEU A 253 -13.38 16.83 21.16
N ARG A 254 -12.85 15.79 21.82
CA ARG A 254 -11.68 15.93 22.70
C ARG A 254 -10.46 16.48 21.96
N THR A 255 -10.17 15.99 20.75
CA THR A 255 -9.05 16.53 19.96
C THR A 255 -9.21 18.02 19.64
N LEU A 256 -10.45 18.49 19.38
CA LEU A 256 -10.74 19.91 19.17
C LEU A 256 -10.51 20.77 20.42
N THR A 257 -10.77 20.23 21.60
CA THR A 257 -10.57 20.97 22.86
C THR A 257 -9.10 21.02 23.31
N CYS A 258 -8.26 20.12 22.80
CA CYS A 258 -6.86 20.00 23.21
C CYS A 258 -5.88 20.63 22.21
N ALA A 259 -6.23 20.76 20.93
CA ALA A 259 -5.34 21.30 19.91
C ALA A 259 -5.25 22.84 19.98
N PRO A 260 -4.04 23.43 19.94
CA PRO A 260 -3.86 24.89 19.96
C PRO A 260 -4.60 25.62 18.83
N GLU A 261 -4.65 25.01 17.65
CA GLU A 261 -5.20 25.58 16.42
C GLU A 261 -6.73 25.71 16.46
N THR A 262 -7.41 24.88 17.27
CA THR A 262 -8.87 24.86 17.41
C THR A 262 -9.33 25.52 18.71
N LYS A 263 -8.40 26.04 19.52
CA LYS A 263 -8.71 26.62 20.84
C LYS A 263 -9.66 27.81 20.76
N PHE A 264 -9.57 28.63 19.70
CA PHE A 264 -10.48 29.75 19.46
C PHE A 264 -11.94 29.29 19.27
N LEU A 265 -12.16 28.08 18.77
CA LEU A 265 -13.51 27.53 18.61
C LEU A 265 -14.17 27.23 19.95
N CYS A 266 -13.38 26.94 20.98
CA CYS A 266 -13.91 26.71 22.33
C CYS A 266 -14.48 27.98 22.97
N GLU A 267 -14.22 29.15 22.40
CA GLU A 267 -14.79 30.43 22.84
C GLU A 267 -16.11 30.76 22.14
N ILE A 268 -16.49 29.98 21.11
CA ILE A 268 -17.71 30.17 20.34
C ILE A 268 -18.88 29.43 21.01
N PRO A 269 -19.96 30.13 21.42
CA PRO A 269 -21.09 29.51 22.14
C PRO A 269 -21.74 28.35 21.38
N GLU A 270 -21.89 28.46 20.06
CA GLU A 270 -22.46 27.40 19.24
C GLU A 270 -21.62 26.11 19.25
N VAL A 271 -20.29 26.25 19.26
CA VAL A 271 -19.37 25.09 19.33
C VAL A 271 -19.42 24.45 20.71
N GLN A 272 -19.51 25.24 21.79
CA GLN A 272 -19.69 24.73 23.15
C GLN A 272 -20.98 23.90 23.26
N ALA A 273 -22.09 24.41 22.73
CA ALA A 273 -23.36 23.68 22.69
C ALA A 273 -23.27 22.38 21.87
N MET A 274 -22.50 22.36 20.77
CA MET A 274 -22.25 21.14 19.99
C MET A 274 -21.41 20.12 20.76
N ILE A 275 -20.41 20.56 21.53
CA ILE A 275 -19.58 19.72 22.39
C ILE A 275 -20.45 19.09 23.49
N GLU A 276 -21.25 19.89 24.20
CA GLU A 276 -22.14 19.42 25.27
C GLU A 276 -23.17 18.39 24.78
N LYS A 277 -23.73 18.60 23.58
CA LYS A 277 -24.72 17.69 23.00
C LYS A 277 -24.15 16.32 22.59
N ASN A 278 -22.85 16.23 22.35
CA ASN A 278 -22.19 15.04 21.81
C ASN A 278 -21.13 14.44 22.77
N SER A 279 -21.04 14.93 24.02
CA SER A 279 -20.05 14.52 25.03
C SER A 279 -20.48 13.40 25.96
#